data_AF-A0A4S3KQF1-F1
#
_entry.id   AF-A0A4S3KQF1-F1
#
_cell.length_a   1.000
_cell.length_b   1.000
_cell.length_c   1.000
_cell.angle_alpha   90.00
_cell.angle_beta   90.00
_cell.angle_gamma   90.00
#
_symmetry.space_group_name_H-M   'P 1'
#
loop_
_entity.id
_entity.type
_entity.pdbx_description
1 polymer ?
#
loop_
_entity_poly.entity_id
_entity_poly.type
_entity_poly.pdbx_seq_one_letter_code
_entity_poly.pdbx_strand_id
1 'polypeptide(L)' 'MRNLGFRYAEGEAWVVRHLNLDIAAGESVAIAGPSGMGKTTLATRVRQFAPGKGRFRGAA' A
#
# COMPACT_ATOMS: atom_id res chain seq x y z
N MET A 1 -3.73 -5.53 7.40
CA MET A 1 -2.79 -5.79 6.28
C MET A 1 -1.35 -5.79 6.80
N ARG A 2 -0.51 -6.74 6.37
CA ARG A 2 0.90 -6.81 6.82
C ARG A 2 1.87 -6.89 5.63
N ASN A 3 3.01 -6.21 5.77
CA ASN A 3 4.17 -6.23 4.87
C ASN A 3 3.86 -5.90 3.40
N LEU A 4 3.10 -4.85 3.13
CA LEU A 4 2.85 -4.36 1.77
C LEU A 4 4.13 -3.73 1.18
N GLY A 5 4.47 -4.13 -0.04
CA GLY A 5 5.52 -3.53 -0.85
C GLY A 5 5.03 -3.28 -2.28
N PHE A 6 5.34 -2.11 -2.83
CA PHE A 6 5.02 -1.75 -4.22
C PHE A 6 6.10 -0.86 -4.83
N ARG A 7 6.45 -1.17 -6.08
CA ARG A 7 7.27 -0.39 -7.01
C ARG A 7 6.69 -0.58 -8.41
N TYR A 8 6.92 0.36 -9.33
CA TYR A 8 6.35 0.28 -10.67
C TYR A 8 7.05 -0.76 -11.54
N ALA A 9 8.37 -0.89 -11.42
CA ALA A 9 9.15 -1.88 -12.14
C ALA A 9 10.29 -2.44 -11.28
N GLU A 10 10.87 -3.56 -11.71
CA GLU A 10 12.11 -4.07 -11.15
C GLU A 10 13.27 -3.06 -11.35
N GLY A 11 14.09 -2.88 -10.31
CA GLY A 11 15.17 -1.89 -10.31
C GLY A 11 14.75 -0.46 -9.94
N GLU A 12 13.45 -0.15 -9.94
CA GLU A 12 12.97 1.16 -9.49
C GLU A 12 12.87 1.28 -7.96
N ALA A 13 12.84 2.54 -7.50
CA ALA A 13 12.63 2.87 -6.10
C ALA A 13 11.27 2.34 -5.61
N TRP A 14 11.26 1.90 -4.35
CA TRP A 14 10.03 1.50 -3.70
C TRP A 14 9.15 2.73 -3.46
N VAL A 15 7.91 2.65 -3.94
CA VAL A 15 6.87 3.62 -3.59
C VAL A 15 6.41 3.38 -2.15
N VAL A 16 6.26 2.11 -1.78
CA VAL A 16 5.96 1.68 -0.41
C VAL A 16 6.75 0.40 -0.14
N ARG A 17 7.35 0.28 1.05
CA ARG A 17 8.07 -0.93 1.47
C ARG A 17 7.80 -1.23 2.94
N HIS A 18 7.47 -2.49 3.22
CA HIS A 18 7.20 -2.98 4.58
C HIS A 18 6.05 -2.26 5.32
N LEU A 19 5.02 -1.81 4.59
CA LEU A 19 3.88 -1.16 5.22
C LEU A 19 2.96 -2.18 5.91
N ASN A 20 2.74 -1.97 7.20
CA ASN A 20 1.72 -2.65 7.99
C ASN A 20 0.62 -1.63 8.28
N LEU A 21 -0.63 -2.01 8.03
CA LEU A 21 -1.79 -1.14 8.22
C LEU A 21 -2.89 -1.96 8.87
N ASP A 22 -3.37 -1.51 10.01
CA ASP A 22 -4.51 -2.05 10.73
C ASP A 22 -5.55 -0.94 10.84
N ILE A 23 -6.78 -1.21 10.40
CA ILE A 23 -7.88 -0.24 10.40
C ILE A 23 -9.10 -0.98 10.94
N ALA A 24 -9.60 -0.54 12.08
CA ALA A 24 -10.76 -1.13 12.70
C ALA A 24 -12.05 -0.74 11.97
N ALA A 25 -13.12 -1.51 12.16
CA ALA A 25 -14.43 -1.17 11.64
C ALA A 25 -14.89 0.19 12.21
N GLY A 26 -15.27 1.11 11.32
CA GLY A 26 -15.66 2.48 11.70
C GLY A 26 -14.48 3.45 11.87
N GLU A 27 -13.24 2.98 11.77
CA GLU A 27 -12.05 3.85 11.79
C GLU A 27 -11.83 4.51 10.43
N SER A 28 -11.43 5.79 10.46
CA SER A 28 -11.07 6.55 9.26
C SER A 28 -9.62 7.01 9.37
N VAL A 29 -8.82 6.65 8.37
CA VAL A 29 -7.39 6.97 8.31
C VAL A 29 -7.09 7.85 7.10
N ALA A 30 -6.35 8.94 7.33
CA ALA A 30 -5.87 9.83 6.28
C ALA A 30 -4.40 9.53 5.92
N ILE A 31 -4.09 9.51 4.62
CA ILE A 31 -2.72 9.40 4.11
C ILE A 31 -2.25 10.80 3.72
N ALA A 32 -1.32 11.37 4.48
CA ALA A 32 -0.79 12.72 4.26
C ALA A 32 0.70 12.70 3.83
N GLY A 33 1.11 13.73 3.09
CA GLY A 33 2.51 13.92 2.68
C GLY A 33 2.65 14.69 1.36
N PRO A 34 3.89 15.08 0.98
CA PRO A 34 4.18 15.87 -0.22
C PRO A 34 3.66 15.24 -1.52
N SER A 35 3.41 16.06 -2.56
CA SER A 35 3.03 15.56 -3.88
C SER A 35 4.10 14.60 -4.44
N GLY A 36 3.69 13.62 -5.25
CA GLY A 36 4.60 12.64 -5.86
C GLY A 36 5.05 11.46 -4.98
N MET A 37 4.78 11.47 -3.66
CA MET A 37 5.20 10.40 -2.73
C MET A 37 4.37 9.10 -2.81
N GLY A 38 3.53 8.92 -3.84
CA GLY A 38 2.78 7.67 -4.02
C GLY A 38 1.54 7.48 -3.16
N LYS A 39 0.99 8.54 -2.55
CA LYS A 39 -0.24 8.48 -1.72
C LYS A 39 -1.44 7.91 -2.46
N THR A 40 -1.70 8.39 -3.68
CA THR A 40 -2.79 7.88 -4.54
C THR A 40 -2.54 6.42 -4.89
N THR A 41 -1.29 6.05 -5.21
CA THR A 41 -0.89 4.68 -5.50
C THR A 41 -1.15 3.77 -4.30
N LEU A 42 -0.83 4.21 -3.08
CA LEU A 42 -1.12 3.50 -1.84
C LEU A 42 -2.64 3.35 -1.62
N ALA A 43 -3.42 4.42 -1.77
CA ALA A 43 -4.88 4.38 -1.59
C ALA A 43 -5.56 3.41 -2.56
N THR A 44 -5.14 3.39 -3.83
CA THR A 44 -5.64 2.43 -4.83
C THR A 44 -5.28 0.98 -4.47
N ARG A 45 -4.07 0.75 -3.95
CA ARG A 45 -3.61 -0.61 -3.57
C ARG A 45 -4.31 -1.12 -2.32
N VAL A 46 -4.56 -0.27 -1.33
CA VAL A 46 -5.37 -0.62 -0.17
C VAL A 46 -6.79 -1.02 -0.59
N ARG A 47 -7.41 -0.31 -1.55
CA ARG A 47 -8.73 -0.68 -2.09
C ARG A 47 -8.75 -2.03 -2.82
N GLN A 48 -7.68 -2.38 -3.53
CA GLN A 48 -7.57 -3.67 -4.22
C GLN A 48 -7.31 -4.84 -3.25
N PHE A 49 -6.90 -4.55 -2.02
CA PHE A 49 -6.63 -5.53 -0.98
C PHE A 49 -7.92 -5.79 -0.16
N ALA A 50 -8.87 -6.53 -0.74
CA ALA A 50 -10.06 -6.97 -0.02
C ALA A 50 -9.67 -7.81 1.24
N PRO A 51 -10.41 -7.70 2.36
CA PRO A 51 -10.04 -8.35 3.61
C PRO A 51 -10.17 -9.88 3.48
N GLY A 52 -9.07 -10.61 3.67
CA GLY A 52 -9.11 -12.07 3.81
C GLY A 52 -7.92 -12.86 3.29
N LYS A 53 -7.05 -12.32 2.41
CA LYS A 53 -5.88 -13.06 1.89
C LYS A 53 -4.65 -12.18 1.78
N GLY A 54 -3.98 -12.00 2.91
CA GLY A 54 -2.71 -11.26 2.97
C GLY A 54 -1.53 -12.11 2.54
N ARG A 55 -1.16 -12.02 1.25
CA ARG A 55 0.23 -11.93 0.77
C ARG A 55 0.24 -11.78 -0.76
N PHE A 56 0.58 -10.60 -1.25
CA PHE A 56 0.89 -10.39 -2.67
C PHE A 56 2.41 -10.24 -2.82
N ARG A 57 3.02 -11.10 -3.63
CA ARG A 57 4.32 -10.85 -4.24
C ARG A 57 4.06 -10.57 -5.72
N GLY A 58 4.01 -9.30 -6.08
CA GLY A 58 4.06 -8.89 -7.48
C GLY A 58 5.44 -8.37 -7.79
N ALA A 59 6.18 -9.11 -8.60
CA ALA A 59 7.10 -8.52 -9.54
C ALA A 59 6.27 -8.20 -10.80
N ALA A 60 6.45 -7.00 -11.34
CA ALA A 60 6.23 -6.77 -12.76
C ALA A 60 7.56 -7.06 -13.46
#